data_AF-A0A6B3HVA1-F1
#
_entry.id   AF-A0A6B3HVA1-F1
#
_cell.length_a   1.000
_cell.length_b   1.000
_cell.length_c   1.000
_cell.angle_alpha   90.00
_cell.angle_beta   90.00
_cell.angle_gamma   90.00
#
_symmetry.space_group_name_H-M   'P 1'
#
loop_
_entity.id
_entity.type
_entity.pdbx_description
1 polymer ?
#
loop_
_entity_poly.entity_id
_entity_poly.type
_entity_poly.pdbx_seq_one_letter_code
_entity_poly.pdbx_strand_id
1 'polypeptide(L)'
;WAYGGLLPHLDDDRPVFGLQTPNLDGTAPFPESIEAMAAVYVAELRGVQPHGPYHLLGWSFGGNVVQEIAVQLQEAGERVALLTILDAFPLAPLDDLDSASRDTVFRALLSNMGVGEEVLGGAGPVEATAVRDQFRENGSPLGALEPATIDAMVDNFAGQARLMRAYTPRTFHGPLLFFTATEGRPPGTFSLPLWEP
;
A
#
# COMPACT_ATOMS: atom_id res chain seq x y z
N TRP A 1 9.74 -7.45 -1.60
CA TRP A 1 8.50 -6.91 -0.99
C TRP A 1 8.87 -5.67 -0.19
N ALA A 2 8.05 -4.61 -0.21
CA ALA A 2 8.38 -3.30 0.39
C ALA A 2 8.78 -3.35 1.88
N TYR A 3 8.14 -4.19 2.68
CA TYR A 3 8.46 -4.36 4.10
C TYR A 3 9.66 -5.29 4.38
N GLY A 4 10.22 -5.95 3.35
CA GLY A 4 11.32 -6.90 3.55
C GLY A 4 12.58 -6.25 4.11
N GLY A 5 12.83 -4.98 3.77
CA GLY A 5 13.95 -4.20 4.30
C GLY A 5 13.83 -3.87 5.79
N LEU A 6 12.64 -3.98 6.39
CA LEU A 6 12.43 -3.75 7.82
C LEU A 6 12.86 -4.95 8.66
N LEU A 7 12.75 -6.17 8.13
CA LEU A 7 12.91 -7.41 8.89
C LEU A 7 14.26 -7.52 9.63
N PRO A 8 15.42 -7.16 9.04
CA PRO A 8 16.71 -7.22 9.74
C PRO A 8 16.85 -6.25 10.92
N HIS A 9 15.89 -5.34 11.11
CA HIS A 9 15.91 -4.30 12.15
C HIS A 9 14.88 -4.55 13.26
N LEU A 10 14.19 -5.68 13.23
CA LEU A 10 13.24 -6.08 14.26
C LEU A 10 13.86 -7.18 15.13
N ASP A 11 13.46 -7.21 16.41
CA ASP A 11 13.86 -8.28 17.30
C ASP A 11 13.35 -9.63 16.79
N ASP A 12 14.17 -10.68 16.93
CA ASP A 12 13.88 -12.04 16.42
C ASP A 12 12.60 -12.66 17.03
N ASP A 13 12.12 -12.14 18.17
CA ASP A 13 10.92 -12.61 18.87
C ASP A 13 9.64 -11.86 18.46
N ARG A 14 9.71 -10.92 17.50
CA ARG A 14 8.55 -10.18 16.98
C ARG A 14 8.10 -10.74 15.63
N PRO A 15 7.06 -11.60 15.58
CA PRO A 15 6.55 -12.10 14.31
C PRO A 15 5.95 -10.97 13.48
N VAL A 16 6.22 -10.98 12.17
CA VAL A 16 5.71 -10.01 11.21
C VAL A 16 4.80 -10.72 10.22
N PHE A 17 3.55 -10.26 10.13
CA PHE A 17 2.57 -10.75 9.18
C PHE A 17 2.35 -9.68 8.10
N GLY A 18 2.67 -10.02 6.85
CA GLY A 18 2.39 -9.15 5.69
C GLY A 18 1.00 -9.41 5.14
N LEU A 19 0.17 -8.37 5.05
CA LEU A 19 -1.14 -8.43 4.41
C LEU A 19 -1.00 -8.00 2.95
N GLN A 20 -1.33 -8.92 2.04
CA GLN A 20 -1.33 -8.69 0.60
C GLN A 20 -2.77 -8.58 0.13
N THR A 21 -3.03 -7.71 -0.85
CA THR A 21 -4.36 -7.62 -1.45
C THR A 21 -4.79 -8.97 -2.02
N PRO A 22 -6.02 -9.46 -1.73
CA PRO A 22 -6.47 -10.78 -2.17
C PRO A 22 -6.55 -10.91 -3.69
N ASN A 23 -6.56 -9.78 -4.40
CA ASN A 23 -6.66 -9.73 -5.86
C ASN A 23 -5.31 -9.41 -6.56
N LEU A 24 -4.18 -9.70 -5.91
CA LEU A 24 -2.86 -9.44 -6.49
C LEU A 24 -2.68 -10.06 -7.88
N ASP A 25 -3.20 -11.28 -8.06
CA ASP A 25 -3.15 -12.04 -9.31
C ASP A 25 -4.37 -11.84 -10.21
N GLY A 26 -5.28 -10.94 -9.83
CA GLY A 26 -6.52 -10.65 -10.56
C GLY A 26 -7.61 -11.72 -10.44
N THR A 27 -7.43 -12.75 -9.61
CA THR A 27 -8.40 -13.85 -9.48
C THR A 27 -9.58 -13.53 -8.55
N ALA A 28 -9.40 -12.57 -7.64
CA ALA A 28 -10.44 -12.03 -6.77
C ALA A 28 -10.88 -10.62 -7.24
N PRO A 29 -12.11 -10.17 -6.91
CA PRO A 29 -12.49 -8.78 -7.14
C PRO A 29 -11.62 -7.85 -6.27
N PHE A 30 -11.29 -6.68 -6.82
CA PHE A 30 -10.70 -5.60 -6.04
C PHE A 30 -11.75 -5.07 -5.04
N PRO A 31 -11.38 -4.72 -3.79
CA PRO A 31 -12.33 -4.21 -2.81
C PRO A 31 -13.03 -2.92 -3.28
N GLU A 32 -14.30 -2.76 -2.89
CA GLU A 32 -15.12 -1.61 -3.26
C GLU A 32 -14.82 -0.33 -2.46
N SER A 33 -14.19 -0.48 -1.29
CA SER A 33 -13.83 0.64 -0.40
C SER A 33 -12.63 0.28 0.50
N ILE A 34 -12.00 1.28 1.12
CA ILE A 34 -10.93 1.04 2.11
C ILE A 34 -11.49 0.34 3.35
N GLU A 35 -12.72 0.68 3.76
CA GLU A 35 -13.44 0.03 4.86
C GLU A 35 -13.70 -1.45 4.56
N ALA A 36 -14.13 -1.78 3.34
CA ALA A 36 -14.34 -3.16 2.91
C ALA A 36 -13.02 -3.95 2.88
N MET A 37 -11.95 -3.33 2.38
CA MET A 37 -10.61 -3.92 2.39
C MET A 37 -10.11 -4.17 3.82
N ALA A 38 -10.26 -3.19 4.71
CA ALA A 38 -9.87 -3.29 6.11
C ALA A 38 -10.69 -4.36 6.85
N ALA A 39 -11.98 -4.53 6.55
CA ALA A 39 -12.82 -5.56 7.16
C ALA A 39 -12.31 -6.99 6.84
N VAL A 40 -11.88 -7.23 5.59
CA VAL A 40 -11.22 -8.49 5.20
C VAL A 40 -9.96 -8.69 6.03
N TYR A 41 -9.12 -7.67 6.12
CA TYR A 41 -7.87 -7.74 6.89
C TYR A 41 -8.08 -7.93 8.40
N VAL A 42 -9.09 -7.29 8.99
CA VAL A 42 -9.47 -7.49 10.40
C VAL A 42 -9.88 -8.94 10.63
N ALA A 43 -10.64 -9.55 9.72
CA ALA A 43 -11.02 -10.95 9.83
C ALA A 43 -9.79 -11.88 9.80
N GLU A 44 -8.86 -11.66 8.87
CA GLU A 44 -7.60 -12.41 8.78
C GLU A 44 -6.72 -12.24 10.03
N LEU A 45 -6.55 -11.00 10.50
CA LEU A 45 -5.78 -10.69 11.71
C LEU A 45 -6.36 -11.41 12.93
N ARG A 46 -7.68 -11.39 13.09
CA ARG A 46 -8.37 -12.06 14.21
C ARG A 46 -8.37 -13.59 14.09
N GLY A 47 -8.24 -14.13 12.87
CA GLY A 47 -8.01 -15.55 12.64
C GLY A 47 -6.67 -16.03 13.21
N VAL A 48 -5.64 -15.17 13.16
CA VAL A 48 -4.30 -15.45 13.70
C VAL A 48 -4.18 -15.08 15.17
N GLN A 49 -4.60 -13.87 15.52
CA GLN A 49 -4.55 -13.33 16.87
C GLN A 49 -5.95 -12.81 17.24
N PRO A 50 -6.79 -13.60 17.95
CA PRO A 50 -8.19 -13.23 18.22
C PRO A 50 -8.37 -11.97 19.06
N HIS A 51 -7.41 -11.66 19.93
CA HIS A 51 -7.45 -10.53 20.86
C HIS A 51 -6.16 -9.73 20.85
N GLY A 52 -6.29 -8.41 21.04
CA GLY A 52 -5.17 -7.49 21.14
C GLY A 52 -4.27 -7.74 22.37
N PRO A 53 -3.21 -6.94 22.53
CA PRO A 53 -2.94 -5.72 21.76
C PRO A 53 -2.42 -5.98 20.34
N TYR A 54 -2.93 -5.22 19.37
CA TYR A 54 -2.43 -5.20 18.00
C TYR A 54 -1.34 -4.14 17.82
N HIS A 55 -0.29 -4.47 17.08
CA HIS A 55 0.73 -3.53 16.61
C HIS A 55 0.61 -3.46 15.09
N LEU A 56 0.32 -2.27 14.59
CA LEU A 56 -0.08 -2.05 13.21
C LEU A 56 0.93 -1.15 12.52
N LEU A 57 1.27 -1.45 11.27
CA LEU A 57 2.19 -0.67 10.44
C LEU A 57 1.70 -0.62 9.00
N GLY A 58 1.73 0.56 8.39
CA GLY A 58 1.34 0.75 6.99
C GLY A 58 2.12 1.87 6.33
N TRP A 59 2.53 1.64 5.08
CA TRP A 59 3.24 2.60 4.24
C TRP A 59 2.38 3.08 3.08
N SER A 60 2.44 4.38 2.78
CA SER A 60 1.74 5.00 1.65
C SER A 60 0.23 4.66 1.67
N PHE A 61 -0.35 4.11 0.60
CA PHE A 61 -1.74 3.61 0.60
C PHE A 61 -2.06 2.72 1.82
N GLY A 62 -1.12 1.83 2.19
CA GLY A 62 -1.26 0.95 3.34
C GLY A 62 -1.36 1.69 4.68
N GLY A 63 -0.87 2.93 4.78
CA GLY A 63 -1.04 3.78 5.95
C GLY A 63 -2.51 4.14 6.20
N ASN A 64 -3.26 4.44 5.14
CA ASN A 64 -4.70 4.72 5.23
C ASN A 64 -5.50 3.46 5.56
N VAL A 65 -5.15 2.34 4.91
CA VAL A 65 -5.81 1.05 5.18
C VAL A 65 -5.57 0.60 6.61
N VAL A 66 -4.33 0.69 7.11
CA VAL A 66 -4.02 0.23 8.46
C VAL A 66 -4.61 1.14 9.54
N GLN A 67 -4.79 2.42 9.23
CA GLN A 67 -5.53 3.34 10.10
C GLN A 67 -7.00 2.94 10.19
N GLU A 68 -7.64 2.59 9.07
CA GLU A 68 -9.01 2.07 9.06
C GLU A 68 -9.14 0.72 9.80
N ILE A 69 -8.16 -0.19 9.64
CA ILE A 69 -8.07 -1.43 10.44
C ILE A 69 -8.06 -1.09 11.94
N ALA A 70 -7.26 -0.09 12.33
CA ALA A 70 -7.16 0.33 13.72
C ALA A 70 -8.51 0.84 14.27
N VAL A 71 -9.26 1.62 13.49
CA VAL A 71 -10.62 2.07 13.84
C VAL A 71 -11.56 0.88 14.00
N GLN A 72 -11.62 -0.03 13.03
CA GLN A 72 -12.52 -1.19 13.10
C GLN A 72 -12.21 -2.12 14.28
N LEU A 73 -10.92 -2.30 14.63
CA LEU A 73 -10.52 -3.04 15.82
C LEU A 73 -11.00 -2.35 17.09
N GLN A 74 -10.87 -1.02 17.20
CA GLN A 74 -11.37 -0.27 18.36
C GLN A 74 -12.89 -0.36 18.50
N GLU A 75 -13.64 -0.24 17.40
CA GLU A 75 -15.09 -0.40 17.39
C GLU A 75 -15.53 -1.81 17.81
N ALA A 76 -14.71 -2.82 17.51
CA ALA A 76 -14.90 -4.20 17.96
C ALA A 76 -14.49 -4.44 19.44
N GLY A 77 -14.06 -3.40 20.16
CA GLY A 77 -13.62 -3.50 21.56
C GLY A 77 -12.18 -4.00 21.75
N GLU A 78 -11.41 -4.11 20.67
CA GLU A 78 -10.03 -4.57 20.72
C GLU A 78 -9.04 -3.43 20.99
N ARG A 79 -7.90 -3.77 21.60
CA ARG A 79 -6.84 -2.80 21.88
C ARG A 79 -5.82 -2.74 20.74
N VAL A 80 -5.59 -1.56 20.20
CA VAL A 80 -4.42 -1.25 19.35
C VAL A 80 -3.36 -0.60 20.23
N ALA A 81 -2.22 -1.26 20.43
CA ALA A 81 -1.15 -0.72 21.26
C ALA A 81 -0.34 0.37 20.54
N LEU A 82 -0.14 0.20 19.23
CA LEU A 82 0.57 1.17 18.40
C LEU A 82 0.08 1.09 16.96
N LEU A 83 -0.28 2.25 16.40
CA LEU A 83 -0.48 2.46 14.98
C LEU A 83 0.74 3.20 14.41
N THR A 84 1.46 2.57 13.48
CA THR A 84 2.62 3.17 12.81
C THR A 84 2.28 3.50 11.36
N ILE A 85 2.45 4.76 10.98
CA ILE A 85 2.22 5.23 9.62
C ILE A 85 3.54 5.69 9.01
N LEU A 86 3.90 5.13 7.86
CA LEU A 86 5.08 5.51 7.09
C LEU A 86 4.65 6.34 5.89
N ASP A 87 4.93 7.65 5.94
CA ASP A 87 4.77 8.64 4.88
C ASP A 87 3.45 8.51 4.09
N ALA A 88 2.34 8.48 4.83
CA ALA A 88 0.99 8.40 4.27
C ALA A 88 0.12 9.53 4.82
N PHE A 89 -0.83 9.99 4.01
CA PHE A 89 -1.69 11.12 4.36
C PHE A 89 -3.16 10.78 4.13
N PRO A 90 -4.08 11.32 4.96
CA PRO A 90 -5.51 11.10 4.89
C PRO A 90 -6.16 11.93 3.77
N LEU A 91 -5.59 11.88 2.56
CA LEU A 91 -5.96 12.72 1.43
C LEU A 91 -6.11 11.90 0.16
N ALA A 92 -7.05 12.31 -0.68
CA ALA A 92 -7.14 11.85 -2.05
C ALA A 92 -5.80 12.08 -2.80
N PRO A 93 -5.42 11.21 -3.75
CA PRO A 93 -4.23 11.42 -4.56
C PRO A 93 -4.35 12.74 -5.33
N LEU A 94 -3.23 13.47 -5.42
CA LEU A 94 -3.16 14.73 -6.16
C LEU A 94 -2.97 14.51 -7.67
N ASP A 95 -2.59 13.30 -8.07
CA ASP A 95 -2.51 12.87 -9.47
C ASP A 95 -3.89 12.46 -9.99
N ASP A 96 -3.99 12.22 -11.31
CA ASP A 96 -5.20 11.76 -12.00
C ASP A 96 -5.14 10.27 -12.38
N LEU A 97 -4.36 9.46 -11.65
CA LEU A 97 -4.07 8.06 -12.03
C LEU A 97 -5.30 7.17 -12.15
N ASP A 98 -6.39 7.50 -11.46
CA ASP A 98 -7.66 6.79 -11.53
C ASP A 98 -8.40 6.93 -12.88
N SER A 99 -8.09 8.00 -13.62
CA SER A 99 -8.66 8.34 -14.93
C SER A 99 -7.62 8.39 -16.07
N ALA A 100 -6.34 8.23 -15.74
CA ALA A 100 -5.25 8.20 -16.70
C ALA A 100 -5.29 6.97 -17.62
N SER A 101 -4.56 7.03 -18.73
CA SER A 101 -4.37 5.86 -19.59
C SER A 101 -3.63 4.76 -18.83
N ARG A 102 -3.91 3.50 -19.20
CA ARG A 102 -3.25 2.33 -18.61
C ARG A 102 -1.72 2.46 -18.63
N ASP A 103 -1.15 2.92 -19.74
CA ASP A 103 0.30 3.10 -19.87
C ASP A 103 0.87 4.11 -18.87
N THR A 104 0.14 5.21 -18.61
CA THR A 104 0.54 6.20 -17.60
C THR A 104 0.52 5.59 -16.19
N VAL A 105 -0.54 4.84 -15.86
CA VAL A 105 -0.64 4.13 -14.58
C VAL A 105 0.49 3.11 -14.44
N PHE A 106 0.80 2.39 -15.52
CA PHE A 106 1.88 1.41 -15.54
C PHE A 106 3.23 2.07 -15.26
N ARG A 107 3.55 3.16 -15.95
CA ARG A 107 4.81 3.90 -15.73
C ARG A 107 4.91 4.45 -14.31
N ALA A 108 3.81 4.95 -13.76
CA ALA A 108 3.75 5.42 -12.37
C ALA A 108 4.01 4.27 -11.37
N LEU A 109 3.41 3.10 -11.59
CA LEU A 109 3.66 1.91 -10.77
C LEU A 109 5.14 1.51 -10.81
N LEU A 110 5.75 1.45 -12.00
CA LEU A 110 7.15 1.07 -12.17
C LEU A 110 8.10 2.08 -11.53
N SER A 111 7.83 3.38 -11.70
CA SER A 111 8.56 4.45 -11.01
C SER A 111 8.50 4.28 -9.49
N ASN A 112 7.32 3.98 -8.93
CA ASN A 112 7.15 3.69 -7.50
C ASN A 112 7.89 2.42 -7.03
N MET A 113 8.18 1.48 -7.94
CA MET A 113 9.02 0.32 -7.66
C MET A 113 10.52 0.60 -7.80
N GLY A 114 10.91 1.84 -8.12
CA GLY A 114 12.30 2.24 -8.33
C GLY A 114 12.86 1.83 -9.70
N VAL A 115 12.00 1.53 -10.67
CA VAL A 115 12.43 1.28 -12.05
C VAL A 115 12.82 2.60 -12.70
N GLY A 116 14.08 2.72 -13.11
CA GLY A 116 14.64 3.96 -13.66
C GLY A 116 14.03 4.38 -15.00
N GLU A 117 14.13 5.67 -15.31
CA GLU A 117 13.60 6.27 -16.54
C GLU A 117 14.14 5.65 -17.83
N GLU A 118 15.33 5.06 -17.80
CA GLU A 118 15.94 4.37 -18.95
C GLU A 118 15.05 3.21 -19.44
N VAL A 119 14.34 2.54 -18.53
CA VAL A 119 13.37 1.48 -18.85
C VAL A 119 11.99 2.07 -19.18
N LEU A 120 11.64 3.21 -18.57
CA LEU A 120 10.38 3.91 -18.80
C LEU A 120 10.41 4.83 -20.03
N GLY A 121 11.56 4.93 -20.71
CA GLY A 121 11.80 5.84 -21.83
C GLY A 121 11.17 5.34 -23.11
N GLY A 122 9.86 5.51 -23.25
CA GLY A 122 9.14 5.19 -24.48
C GLY A 122 7.75 5.81 -24.49
N ALA A 123 7.28 6.22 -25.67
CA ALA A 123 5.91 6.74 -25.86
C ALA A 123 4.91 5.64 -26.27
N GLY A 124 5.37 4.41 -26.47
CA GLY A 124 4.54 3.27 -26.86
C GLY A 124 3.85 2.58 -25.68
N PRO A 125 2.97 1.59 -25.98
CA PRO A 125 2.33 0.76 -24.96
C PRO A 125 3.33 0.08 -24.03
N VAL A 126 3.00 -0.03 -22.76
CA VAL A 126 3.80 -0.80 -21.79
C VAL A 126 3.26 -2.22 -21.73
N GLU A 127 4.00 -3.16 -22.33
CA GLU A 127 3.66 -4.57 -22.34
C GLU A 127 4.17 -5.26 -21.06
N ALA A 128 3.30 -5.97 -20.34
CA ALA A 128 3.65 -6.69 -19.12
C ALA A 128 4.76 -7.74 -19.34
N THR A 129 4.83 -8.33 -20.53
CA THR A 129 5.89 -9.25 -20.93
C THR A 129 7.26 -8.58 -20.98
N ALA A 130 7.36 -7.41 -21.61
CA ALA A 130 8.60 -6.64 -21.68
C ALA A 130 9.06 -6.18 -20.29
N VAL A 131 8.12 -5.77 -19.43
CA VAL A 131 8.41 -5.41 -18.03
C VAL A 131 8.94 -6.59 -17.24
N ARG A 132 8.33 -7.77 -17.37
CA ARG A 132 8.81 -8.99 -16.74
C ARG A 132 10.22 -9.34 -17.19
N ASP A 133 10.48 -9.28 -18.50
CA ASP A 133 11.77 -9.63 -19.06
C ASP A 133 12.85 -8.66 -18.56
N GLN A 134 12.54 -7.37 -18.43
CA GLN A 134 13.42 -6.40 -17.76
C GLN A 134 13.67 -6.74 -16.28
N PHE A 135 12.63 -7.12 -15.53
CA PHE A 135 12.82 -7.55 -14.14
C PHE A 135 13.76 -8.76 -14.04
N ARG A 136 13.68 -9.70 -14.98
CA ARG A 136 14.60 -10.85 -15.03
C ARG A 136 16.02 -10.43 -15.33
N GLU A 137 16.22 -9.55 -16.30
CA GLU A 137 17.56 -9.03 -16.67
C GLU A 137 18.23 -8.30 -15.50
N ASN A 138 17.45 -7.57 -14.70
CA ASN A 138 17.94 -6.82 -13.54
C ASN A 138 18.04 -7.67 -12.25
N GLY A 139 17.76 -8.98 -12.31
CA GLY A 139 17.79 -9.86 -11.14
C GLY A 139 16.70 -9.56 -10.10
N SER A 140 15.64 -8.84 -10.48
CA SER A 140 14.52 -8.55 -9.60
C SER A 140 13.69 -9.81 -9.33
N PRO A 141 13.30 -10.09 -8.08
CA PRO A 141 12.38 -11.17 -7.77
C PRO A 141 11.03 -11.06 -8.50
N LEU A 142 10.65 -9.86 -8.96
CA LEU A 142 9.43 -9.64 -9.74
C LEU A 142 9.49 -10.28 -11.14
N GLY A 143 10.68 -10.68 -11.62
CA GLY A 143 10.84 -11.40 -12.89
C GLY A 143 10.21 -12.81 -12.88
N ALA A 144 9.86 -13.33 -11.69
CA ALA A 144 9.15 -14.60 -11.54
C ALA A 144 7.63 -14.47 -11.72
N LEU A 145 7.08 -13.25 -11.77
CA LEU A 145 5.65 -13.02 -11.93
C LEU A 145 5.20 -13.35 -13.36
N GLU A 146 3.99 -13.88 -13.48
CA GLU A 146 3.34 -14.01 -14.79
C GLU A 146 2.91 -12.64 -15.32
N PRO A 147 2.92 -12.40 -16.65
CA PRO A 147 2.52 -11.11 -17.22
C PRO A 147 1.11 -10.68 -16.78
N ALA A 148 0.17 -11.62 -16.66
CA ALA A 148 -1.18 -11.36 -16.16
C ALA A 148 -1.19 -10.83 -14.72
N THR A 149 -0.25 -11.27 -13.87
CA THR A 149 -0.11 -10.73 -12.50
C THR A 149 0.41 -9.30 -12.53
N ILE A 150 1.35 -8.98 -13.42
CA ILE A 150 1.85 -7.62 -13.59
C ILE A 150 0.71 -6.71 -14.08
N ASP A 151 -0.10 -7.19 -15.03
CA ASP A 151 -1.29 -6.47 -15.48
C ASP A 151 -2.30 -6.21 -14.37
N ALA A 152 -2.57 -7.22 -13.53
CA ALA A 152 -3.45 -7.06 -12.37
C ALA A 152 -2.87 -6.06 -11.35
N MET A 153 -1.54 -6.00 -11.18
CA MET A 153 -0.91 -5.01 -10.31
C MET A 153 -1.14 -3.58 -10.80
N VAL A 154 -1.17 -3.35 -12.12
CA VAL A 154 -1.49 -2.03 -12.70
C VAL A 154 -2.94 -1.66 -12.43
N ASP A 155 -3.87 -2.60 -12.61
CA ASP A 155 -5.28 -2.38 -12.29
C ASP A 155 -5.50 -2.08 -10.79
N ASN A 156 -4.77 -2.79 -9.93
CA ASN A 156 -4.81 -2.57 -8.49
C ASN A 156 -4.26 -1.19 -8.12
N PHE A 157 -3.21 -0.74 -8.79
CA PHE A 157 -2.64 0.58 -8.55
C PHE A 157 -3.62 1.71 -8.94
N ALA A 158 -4.29 1.59 -10.08
CA ALA A 158 -5.38 2.51 -10.44
C ALA A 158 -6.56 2.42 -9.46
N GLY A 159 -6.90 1.20 -9.02
CA GLY A 159 -7.94 0.95 -8.03
C GLY A 159 -7.68 1.65 -6.70
N GLN A 160 -6.44 1.61 -6.19
CA GLN A 160 -6.04 2.27 -4.95
C GLN A 160 -6.31 3.79 -5.01
N ALA A 161 -5.99 4.44 -6.13
CA ALA A 161 -6.27 5.86 -6.32
C ALA A 161 -7.78 6.16 -6.22
N ARG A 162 -8.63 5.33 -6.85
CA ARG A 162 -10.10 5.45 -6.77
C ARG A 162 -10.60 5.31 -5.34
N LEU A 163 -10.11 4.31 -4.59
CA LEU A 163 -10.51 4.11 -3.21
C LEU A 163 -10.11 5.31 -2.34
N MET A 164 -8.88 5.81 -2.49
CA MET A 164 -8.42 6.98 -1.75
C MET A 164 -9.22 8.25 -2.04
N ARG A 165 -9.73 8.44 -3.27
CA ARG A 165 -10.60 9.58 -3.58
C ARG A 165 -11.96 9.50 -2.88
N ALA A 166 -12.51 8.30 -2.76
CA ALA A 166 -13.81 8.08 -2.14
C ALA A 166 -13.74 7.97 -0.61
N TYR A 167 -12.56 7.71 -0.06
CA TYR A 167 -12.36 7.45 1.35
C TYR A 167 -12.40 8.72 2.20
N THR A 168 -13.21 8.69 3.25
CA THR A 168 -13.19 9.70 4.32
C THR A 168 -12.69 9.05 5.60
N PRO A 169 -11.46 9.38 6.04
CA PRO A 169 -10.86 8.78 7.22
C PRO A 169 -11.69 8.98 8.48
N ARG A 170 -11.87 7.90 9.24
CA ARG A 170 -12.55 7.92 10.54
C ARG A 170 -11.54 8.18 11.66
N THR A 171 -12.00 8.58 12.84
CA THR A 171 -11.10 8.90 13.96
C THR A 171 -10.63 7.64 14.68
N PHE A 172 -9.31 7.47 14.76
CA PHE A 172 -8.66 6.50 15.65
C PHE A 172 -8.22 7.19 16.95
N HIS A 173 -8.45 6.54 18.10
CA HIS A 173 -8.09 7.08 19.41
C HIS A 173 -6.98 6.27 20.07
N GLY A 174 -5.71 6.62 19.84
CA GLY A 174 -4.61 5.91 20.47
C GLY A 174 -3.22 6.39 20.08
N PRO A 175 -2.17 5.67 20.53
CA PRO A 175 -0.80 5.99 20.17
C PRO A 175 -0.56 5.85 18.66
N LEU A 176 -0.11 6.93 18.03
CA LEU A 176 0.28 6.99 16.64
C LEU A 176 1.75 7.38 16.54
N LEU A 177 2.53 6.57 15.82
CA LEU A 177 3.90 6.88 15.43
C LEU A 177 3.94 7.17 13.94
N PHE A 178 4.33 8.39 13.58
CA PHE A 178 4.40 8.84 12.19
C PHE A 178 5.84 9.00 11.74
N PHE A 179 6.17 8.40 10.60
CA PHE A 179 7.46 8.60 9.94
C PHE A 179 7.27 9.38 8.66
N THR A 180 8.08 10.44 8.49
CA THR A 180 8.11 11.26 7.29
C THR A 180 9.38 10.96 6.49
N ALA A 181 9.26 10.65 5.20
CA ALA A 181 10.44 10.55 4.33
C ALA A 181 11.00 11.96 4.07
N THR A 182 12.27 12.22 4.40
CA THR A 182 12.85 13.58 4.35
C THR A 182 13.78 13.83 3.17
N GLU A 183 14.44 12.80 2.65
CA GLU A 183 15.35 12.92 1.51
C GLU A 183 14.56 13.16 0.21
N GLY A 184 14.99 14.14 -0.59
CA GLY A 184 14.33 14.50 -1.85
C GLY A 184 12.92 15.10 -1.69
N ARG A 185 12.46 15.39 -0.47
CA ARG A 185 11.08 15.84 -0.20
C ARG A 185 10.83 17.25 -0.76
N PRO A 186 9.82 17.44 -1.63
CA PRO A 186 9.44 18.76 -2.11
C PRO A 186 8.96 19.69 -0.96
N PRO A 187 9.24 20.99 -1.02
CA PRO A 187 8.67 21.96 -0.08
C PRO A 187 7.14 21.93 -0.08
N GLY A 188 6.51 22.03 1.09
CA GLY A 188 5.05 22.05 1.21
C GLY A 188 4.36 20.69 1.11
N THR A 189 5.12 19.59 1.02
CA THR A 189 4.55 18.24 1.14
C THR A 189 3.91 18.07 2.51
N PHE A 190 2.79 17.37 2.55
CA PHE A 190 1.98 17.08 3.74
C PHE A 190 2.77 16.56 4.94
N SER A 191 2.24 16.70 6.14
CA SER A 191 2.90 16.27 7.39
C SER A 191 1.90 15.74 8.41
N LEU A 192 2.40 15.31 9.57
CA LEU A 192 1.62 14.74 10.67
C LEU A 192 0.33 15.49 11.04
N PRO A 193 0.27 16.84 11.06
CA PRO A 193 -0.95 17.57 11.45
C PRO A 193 -2.21 17.22 10.64
N LEU A 194 -2.08 16.61 9.46
CA LEU A 194 -3.26 16.12 8.72
C LEU A 194 -3.96 14.93 9.37
N TRP A 195 -3.27 14.20 10.24
CA TRP A 195 -3.84 13.11 11.03
C TRP A 195 -4.41 13.59 12.37
N GLU A 196 -4.30 14.88 12.68
CA GLU A 196 -4.96 15.46 13.84
C GLU A 196 -6.49 15.55 13.61
N PRO A 197 -7.31 15.33 14.65
CA PRO A 197 -8.78 15.40 14.56
C PRO A 197 -9.35 16.76 14.16
#